data_AF-A0A9P7ADX8-F1
#
_entry.id   AF-A0A9P7ADX8-F1
#
_cell.length_a   1.000
_cell.length_b   1.000
_cell.length_c   1.000
_cell.angle_alpha   90.00
_cell.angle_beta   90.00
_cell.angle_gamma   90.00
#
_symmetry.space_group_name_H-M   'P 1'
#
loop_
_entity.id
_entity.type
_entity.pdbx_description
1 polymer ?
#
loop_
_entity_poly.entity_id
_entity_poly.type
_entity_poly.pdbx_seq_one_letter_code
_entity_poly.pdbx_strand_id
1 'polypeptide(L)'
;MLLSFSGPLAYAAIAVAWSTFVVPHTKDADDTLALMAAIPDYTSDASIVFEADTTYNIWSPITFPPFTNVEVVISGNLTYPTSIKTVQGHVATANYSGAWFSFTGGHNVTLRGNTDPDWGWVDGHGQQWWDIMQQTNRPSGWLFKNVTNGIIRDMKIYKPIAWNFGTIGSSNMHIFNNIILANSESASFPFNTDGFSAGGTDFLFENNHVVNGDDCLAVGSGAKNVTWRDSYCEGSHGLSVGSLGAGGQVASVENVLFENTIMNRTLYAARFKSWTGGNGAAINITWKNITFIDVMLPIFVTQNYQDQSGGPYPSSSSVNETRIENFLFDNFVGVINDTPGYVEGSCITDPCWYHVSGATGKEGVIFDLYPKTATNIVVKNLVAHTLSGAPVAAMCNSSTISNDVGFVCSDGPYVPTQAGL
;
A
#
# COMPACT_ATOMS: atom_id res chain seq x y z
N MET A 1 2.35 -1.50 72.61
CA MET A 1 2.32 -0.11 72.12
C MET A 1 2.97 -0.12 70.75
N LEU A 2 2.16 -0.03 69.69
CA LEU A 2 2.62 0.05 68.30
C LEU A 2 3.33 1.39 68.07
N LEU A 3 4.42 1.37 67.30
CA LEU A 3 4.84 2.51 66.49
C LEU A 3 5.27 1.99 65.12
N SER A 4 4.32 2.05 64.18
CA SER A 4 4.55 1.89 62.74
C SER A 4 5.13 3.20 62.18
N PHE A 5 6.33 3.15 61.63
CA PHE A 5 6.86 4.23 60.81
C PHE A 5 6.68 3.88 59.33
N SER A 6 5.68 4.50 58.71
CA SER A 6 5.51 4.59 57.26
C SER A 6 6.36 5.77 56.76
N GLY A 7 7.51 5.47 56.15
CA GLY A 7 8.28 6.45 55.39
C GLY A 7 7.70 6.60 53.97
N PRO A 8 7.60 7.82 53.42
CA PRO A 8 7.13 8.00 52.05
C PRO A 8 8.18 7.46 51.07
N LEU A 9 7.77 6.51 50.24
CA LEU A 9 8.49 6.13 49.02
C LEU A 9 8.42 7.32 48.06
N ALA A 10 9.47 8.14 48.05
CA ALA A 10 9.66 9.15 47.03
C ALA A 10 9.93 8.44 45.70
N TYR A 11 8.93 8.42 44.81
CA TYR A 11 9.13 8.11 43.41
C TYR A 11 9.99 9.23 42.81
N ALA A 12 11.30 8.99 42.67
CA ALA A 12 12.14 9.83 41.84
C ALA A 12 11.71 9.60 40.38
N ALA A 13 10.99 10.57 39.81
CA ALA A 13 10.81 10.63 38.37
C ALA A 13 12.18 10.89 37.74
N ILE A 14 12.78 9.86 37.14
CA ILE A 14 13.96 10.04 36.30
C ILE A 14 13.43 10.70 35.03
N ALA A 15 13.56 12.03 34.94
CA ALA A 15 13.38 12.74 33.68
C ALA A 15 14.56 12.34 32.78
N VAL A 16 14.32 11.41 31.86
CA VAL A 16 15.27 11.10 30.79
C VAL A 16 15.34 12.34 29.90
N ALA A 17 16.55 12.88 29.70
CA ALA A 17 16.72 14.11 28.93
C ALA A 17 16.47 13.83 27.44
N TRP A 18 15.47 14.51 26.86
CA TRP A 18 15.16 14.41 25.43
C TRP A 18 16.19 15.21 24.62
N SER A 19 16.80 14.58 23.62
CA SER A 19 17.81 15.21 22.76
C SER A 19 17.22 15.68 21.45
N THR A 20 17.83 16.70 20.82
CA THR A 20 17.39 17.17 19.50
C THR A 20 18.60 17.38 18.60
N PHE A 21 18.60 16.74 17.44
CA PHE A 21 19.56 16.92 16.37
C PHE A 21 18.87 17.62 15.21
N VAL A 22 19.32 18.84 14.90
CA VAL A 22 18.91 19.53 13.68
C VAL A 22 19.86 19.11 12.55
N VAL A 23 19.31 18.58 11.47
CA VAL A 23 20.10 18.17 10.31
C VAL A 23 20.71 19.42 9.68
N PRO A 24 22.04 19.49 9.51
CA PRO A 24 22.68 20.61 8.85
C PRO A 24 22.41 20.56 7.34
N HIS A 25 22.23 21.73 6.74
CA HIS A 25 22.13 21.88 5.29
C HIS A 25 23.37 22.58 4.75
N THR A 26 23.96 22.01 3.69
CA THR A 26 25.02 22.66 2.91
C THR A 26 24.58 22.77 1.46
N LYS A 27 24.54 24.01 0.95
CA LYS A 27 24.19 24.28 -0.44
C LYS A 27 25.10 23.47 -1.39
N ASP A 28 24.48 22.84 -2.39
CA ASP A 28 25.14 22.06 -3.44
C ASP A 28 25.96 20.84 -2.92
N ALA A 29 25.68 20.37 -1.71
CA ALA A 29 26.29 19.18 -1.12
C ALA A 29 25.23 18.20 -0.61
N ASP A 30 25.61 16.93 -0.50
CA ASP A 30 24.76 15.85 0.03
C ASP A 30 24.65 15.97 1.56
N ASP A 31 23.45 16.27 2.06
CA ASP A 31 23.20 16.51 3.48
C ASP A 31 23.15 15.19 4.29
N THR A 32 23.03 14.05 3.61
CA THR A 32 22.94 12.75 4.30
C THR A 32 24.22 12.35 5.01
N LEU A 33 25.39 12.84 4.55
CA LEU A 33 26.67 12.47 5.15
C LEU A 33 26.81 12.99 6.59
N ALA A 34 26.45 14.26 6.80
CA ALA A 34 26.48 14.87 8.12
C ALA A 34 25.42 14.26 9.06
N LEU A 35 24.23 13.97 8.52
CA LEU A 35 23.20 13.21 9.23
C LEU A 35 23.75 11.85 9.70
N MET A 36 24.23 11.02 8.77
CA MET A 36 24.68 9.66 9.09
C MET A 36 25.86 9.61 10.06
N ALA A 37 26.71 10.64 10.07
CA ALA A 37 27.79 10.78 11.05
C ALA A 37 27.27 11.04 12.48
N ALA A 38 26.14 11.75 12.63
CA ALA A 38 25.57 12.13 13.92
C ALA A 38 24.58 11.10 14.47
N ILE A 39 23.87 10.35 13.62
CA ILE A 39 22.80 9.40 14.01
C ILE A 39 23.16 8.44 15.17
N PRO A 40 24.39 7.89 15.28
CA PRO A 40 24.75 7.00 16.40
C PRO A 40 24.51 7.61 17.80
N ASP A 41 24.59 8.94 17.92
CA ASP A 41 24.42 9.66 19.18
C ASP A 41 22.95 9.99 19.51
N TYR A 42 22.01 9.73 18.59
CA TYR A 42 20.59 10.09 18.71
C TYR A 42 19.66 8.87 18.52
N THR A 43 20.06 7.71 19.04
CA THR A 43 19.32 6.45 18.89
C THR A 43 18.23 6.20 19.94
N SER A 44 18.20 7.02 21.01
CA SER A 44 17.18 6.95 22.07
C SER A 44 16.73 8.33 22.51
N ASP A 45 15.44 8.48 22.82
CA ASP A 45 14.84 9.67 23.45
C ASP A 45 15.24 10.97 22.73
N ALA A 46 15.04 10.98 21.41
CA ALA A 46 15.57 12.04 20.55
C ALA A 46 14.63 12.46 19.43
N SER A 47 14.79 13.71 18.98
CA SER A 47 14.24 14.22 17.73
C SER A 47 15.35 14.46 16.71
N ILE A 48 15.18 13.95 15.49
CA ILE A 48 16.02 14.26 14.33
C ILE A 48 15.20 15.16 13.41
N VAL A 49 15.61 16.42 13.25
CA VAL A 49 14.78 17.47 12.66
C VAL A 49 15.39 18.01 11.37
N PHE A 50 14.68 17.83 10.27
CA PHE A 50 14.87 18.59 9.04
C PHE A 50 14.01 19.84 9.14
N GLU A 51 14.61 21.00 9.39
CA GLU A 51 13.89 22.24 9.70
C GLU A 51 13.14 22.80 8.49
N ALA A 52 12.03 23.51 8.75
CA ALA A 52 11.31 24.27 7.74
C ALA A 52 12.23 25.34 7.10
N ASP A 53 11.75 25.97 6.03
CA ASP A 53 12.50 26.99 5.28
C ASP A 53 13.81 26.48 4.63
N THR A 54 13.99 25.16 4.59
CA THR A 54 15.17 24.49 4.03
C THR A 54 14.76 23.37 3.07
N THR A 55 15.48 23.25 1.95
CA THR A 55 15.39 22.08 1.06
C THR A 55 16.69 21.29 1.17
N TYR A 56 16.60 20.12 1.79
CA TYR A 56 17.73 19.23 2.04
C TYR A 56 18.02 18.33 0.84
N ASN A 57 19.30 18.24 0.49
CA ASN A 57 19.80 17.37 -0.57
C ASN A 57 20.00 15.96 -0.02
N ILE A 58 19.04 15.08 -0.28
CA ILE A 58 19.11 13.67 0.15
C ILE A 58 19.66 12.85 -1.02
N TRP A 59 20.96 13.00 -1.29
CA TRP A 59 21.54 12.44 -2.51
C TRP A 59 22.09 11.03 -2.34
N SER A 60 22.26 10.55 -1.12
CA SER A 60 22.54 9.14 -0.81
C SER A 60 21.41 8.49 0.01
N PRO A 61 21.22 7.17 -0.10
CA PRO A 61 20.29 6.45 0.77
C PRO A 61 20.64 6.57 2.26
N ILE A 62 19.62 6.71 3.11
CA ILE A 62 19.71 6.78 4.57
C ILE A 62 19.26 5.45 5.17
N THR A 63 20.08 4.89 6.05
CA THR A 63 19.74 3.71 6.85
C THR A 63 19.83 4.06 8.33
N PHE A 64 18.68 4.28 8.95
CA PHE A 64 18.59 4.50 10.39
C PHE A 64 18.81 3.18 11.15
N PRO A 65 19.61 3.19 12.22
CA PRO A 65 19.77 2.05 13.11
C PRO A 65 18.47 1.79 13.88
N PRO A 66 18.38 0.69 14.66
CA PRO A 66 17.29 0.52 15.58
C PRO A 66 17.16 1.70 16.55
N PHE A 67 15.96 2.26 16.64
CA PHE A 67 15.64 3.39 17.51
C PHE A 67 14.81 2.98 18.71
N THR A 68 14.91 3.74 19.82
CA THR A 68 14.01 3.62 20.97
C THR A 68 13.46 5.00 21.31
N ASN A 69 12.16 5.23 21.16
CA ASN A 69 11.54 6.52 21.50
C ASN A 69 12.17 7.69 20.71
N VAL A 70 12.22 7.57 19.37
CA VAL A 70 12.81 8.58 18.48
C VAL A 70 11.75 9.12 17.51
N GLU A 71 11.78 10.43 17.29
CA GLU A 71 10.99 11.11 16.26
C GLU A 71 11.88 11.67 15.15
N VAL A 72 11.66 11.25 13.90
CA VAL A 72 12.22 11.87 12.70
C VAL A 72 11.20 12.86 12.16
N VAL A 73 11.56 14.14 12.13
CA VAL A 73 10.69 15.27 11.80
C VAL A 73 11.10 15.87 10.47
N ILE A 74 10.23 15.78 9.46
CA ILE A 74 10.40 16.38 8.14
C ILE A 74 9.62 17.69 8.09
N SER A 75 10.19 18.77 8.63
CA SER A 75 9.61 20.11 8.56
C SER A 75 10.00 20.85 7.27
N GLY A 76 11.19 20.62 6.75
CA GLY A 76 11.67 21.13 5.46
C GLY A 76 11.42 20.18 4.29
N ASN A 77 11.75 20.63 3.09
CA ASN A 77 11.66 19.79 1.89
C ASN A 77 12.88 18.88 1.77
N LEU A 78 12.69 17.68 1.23
CA LEU A 78 13.75 16.72 0.91
C LEU A 78 13.77 16.49 -0.60
N THR A 79 14.93 16.55 -1.24
CA THR A 79 15.07 16.28 -2.67
C THR A 79 16.02 15.12 -2.93
N TYR A 80 15.58 14.19 -3.77
CA TYR A 80 16.42 13.10 -4.28
C TYR A 80 17.41 13.65 -5.33
N PRO A 81 18.41 12.86 -5.77
CA PRO A 81 19.17 13.19 -6.96
C PRO A 81 18.25 13.30 -8.17
N THR A 82 18.44 14.33 -8.99
CA THR A 82 17.69 14.52 -10.23
C THR A 82 18.16 13.61 -11.36
N SER A 83 19.26 12.87 -11.21
CA SER A 83 19.80 11.99 -12.26
C SER A 83 19.42 10.53 -12.01
N ILE A 84 18.70 9.91 -12.95
CA ILE A 84 18.40 8.46 -12.95
C ILE A 84 19.68 7.65 -12.74
N LYS A 85 20.76 7.99 -13.45
CA LYS A 85 22.04 7.28 -13.36
C LYS A 85 22.64 7.35 -11.96
N THR A 86 22.49 8.49 -11.27
CA THR A 86 22.99 8.67 -9.90
C THR A 86 22.23 7.76 -8.95
N VAL A 87 20.89 7.80 -9.00
CA VAL A 87 20.04 6.92 -8.18
C VAL A 87 20.33 5.44 -8.45
N GLN A 88 20.39 5.02 -9.72
CA GLN A 88 20.73 3.64 -10.09
C GLN A 88 22.13 3.24 -9.61
N GLY A 89 23.08 4.18 -9.59
CA GLY A 89 24.41 3.97 -9.02
C GLY A 89 24.36 3.57 -7.54
N HIS A 90 23.49 4.20 -6.75
CA HIS A 90 23.27 3.80 -5.35
C HIS A 90 22.52 2.47 -5.23
N VAL A 91 21.45 2.28 -6.01
CA VAL A 91 20.63 1.05 -5.99
C VAL A 91 21.45 -0.19 -6.36
N ALA A 92 22.42 -0.05 -7.27
CA ALA A 92 23.28 -1.15 -7.70
C ALA A 92 24.36 -1.56 -6.69
N THR A 93 24.51 -0.84 -5.57
CA THR A 93 25.50 -1.18 -4.54
C THR A 93 25.06 -2.40 -3.72
N ALA A 94 26.01 -3.25 -3.34
CA ALA A 94 25.73 -4.49 -2.61
C ALA A 94 25.07 -4.28 -1.22
N ASN A 95 25.24 -3.10 -0.62
CA ASN A 95 24.73 -2.77 0.71
C ASN A 95 23.42 -1.95 0.65
N TYR A 96 22.83 -1.74 -0.54
CA TYR A 96 21.57 -1.02 -0.65
C TYR A 96 20.45 -1.76 0.06
N SER A 97 19.76 -1.09 0.99
CA SER A 97 18.73 -1.67 1.86
C SER A 97 17.40 -1.98 1.17
N GLY A 98 17.24 -1.56 -0.10
CA GLY A 98 16.01 -1.67 -0.87
C GLY A 98 15.17 -0.38 -0.92
N ALA A 99 15.34 0.53 0.05
CA ALA A 99 14.66 1.82 0.09
C ALA A 99 15.63 2.99 0.31
N TRP A 100 15.23 4.18 -0.15
CA TRP A 100 16.02 5.41 0.01
C TRP A 100 16.12 5.84 1.47
N PHE A 101 15.05 5.64 2.24
CA PHE A 101 15.04 5.75 3.69
C PHE A 101 14.68 4.39 4.30
N SER A 102 15.51 3.89 5.21
CA SER A 102 15.28 2.59 5.86
C SER A 102 15.39 2.71 7.38
N PHE A 103 14.32 2.38 8.08
CA PHE A 103 14.32 2.11 9.53
C PHE A 103 14.51 0.61 9.73
N THR A 104 15.62 0.22 10.36
CA THR A 104 16.06 -1.19 10.44
C THR A 104 15.65 -1.91 11.73
N GLY A 105 14.72 -1.30 12.47
CA GLY A 105 14.13 -1.84 13.69
C GLY A 105 13.80 -0.70 14.65
N GLY A 106 13.25 -1.07 15.81
CA GLY A 106 13.09 -0.14 16.92
C GLY A 106 11.74 -0.23 17.61
N HIS A 107 11.60 0.55 18.67
CA HIS A 107 10.41 0.62 19.50
C HIS A 107 10.03 2.08 19.73
N ASN A 108 8.76 2.45 19.57
CA ASN A 108 8.28 3.83 19.68
C ASN A 108 9.02 4.77 18.69
N VAL A 109 8.85 4.51 17.39
CA VAL A 109 9.51 5.28 16.32
C VAL A 109 8.46 6.09 15.58
N THR A 110 8.62 7.41 15.54
CA THR A 110 7.72 8.31 14.82
C THR A 110 8.42 8.91 13.61
N LEU A 111 7.80 8.81 12.44
CA LEU A 111 8.08 9.66 11.29
C LEU A 111 6.95 10.66 11.15
N ARG A 112 7.29 11.94 11.20
CA ARG A 112 6.33 13.04 11.15
C ARG A 112 6.73 14.05 10.09
N GLY A 113 5.81 14.34 9.18
CA GLY A 113 5.95 15.43 8.22
C GLY A 113 5.43 16.76 8.73
N ASN A 114 5.05 17.63 7.78
CA ASN A 114 4.60 18.99 8.02
C ASN A 114 3.23 19.21 7.37
N THR A 115 2.36 19.95 8.08
CA THR A 115 1.01 20.30 7.59
C THR A 115 0.98 21.61 6.81
N ASP A 116 2.05 22.41 6.86
CA ASP A 116 2.23 23.58 6.03
C ASP A 116 2.20 23.18 4.53
N PRO A 117 1.40 23.81 3.65
CA PRO A 117 1.32 23.43 2.24
C PRO A 117 2.64 23.58 1.48
N ASP A 118 3.52 24.51 1.87
CA ASP A 118 4.75 24.85 1.14
C ASP A 118 5.97 24.01 1.59
N TRP A 119 5.89 23.36 2.76
CA TRP A 119 7.04 22.70 3.40
C TRP A 119 6.79 21.25 3.81
N GLY A 120 7.83 20.44 3.96
CA GLY A 120 7.70 19.02 4.34
C GLY A 120 7.48 18.07 3.16
N TRP A 121 7.72 18.54 1.93
CA TRP A 121 7.62 17.72 0.71
C TRP A 121 8.88 16.88 0.49
N VAL A 122 8.68 15.62 0.12
CA VAL A 122 9.75 14.72 -0.33
C VAL A 122 9.61 14.57 -1.84
N ASP A 123 10.49 15.21 -2.61
CA ASP A 123 10.51 15.13 -4.07
C ASP A 123 11.43 14.01 -4.55
N GLY A 124 10.81 12.96 -5.10
CA GLY A 124 11.51 11.80 -5.65
C GLY A 124 12.04 11.99 -7.07
N HIS A 125 11.65 13.06 -7.78
CA HIS A 125 11.96 13.28 -9.20
C HIS A 125 11.56 12.11 -10.11
N GLY A 126 10.38 11.52 -9.88
CA GLY A 126 9.86 10.33 -10.57
C GLY A 126 9.50 10.55 -12.05
N GLN A 127 9.11 11.76 -12.45
CA GLN A 127 8.63 12.05 -13.82
C GLN A 127 9.56 11.54 -14.92
N GLN A 128 10.87 11.83 -14.80
CA GLN A 128 11.86 11.40 -15.78
C GLN A 128 11.97 9.87 -15.92
N TRP A 129 11.62 9.12 -14.88
CA TRP A 129 11.63 7.65 -14.91
C TRP A 129 10.42 7.13 -15.68
N TRP A 130 9.26 7.73 -15.42
CA TRP A 130 8.00 7.39 -16.07
C TRP A 130 8.04 7.73 -17.56
N ASP A 131 8.56 8.90 -17.92
CA ASP A 131 8.68 9.37 -19.31
C ASP A 131 9.47 8.41 -20.20
N ILE A 132 10.49 7.74 -19.65
CA ILE A 132 11.30 6.75 -20.37
C ILE A 132 10.89 5.30 -20.07
N MET A 133 9.80 5.09 -19.33
CA MET A 133 9.32 3.79 -18.86
C MET A 133 10.41 2.95 -18.18
N GLN A 134 11.30 3.57 -17.41
CA GLN A 134 12.35 2.85 -16.68
C GLN A 134 11.76 2.16 -15.46
N GLN A 135 11.63 0.83 -15.52
CA GLN A 135 11.03 0.04 -14.44
C GLN A 135 12.05 -0.74 -13.57
N THR A 136 13.33 -0.75 -13.96
CA THR A 136 14.40 -1.52 -13.29
C THR A 136 15.29 -0.65 -12.40
N ASN A 137 15.87 -1.26 -11.37
CA ASN A 137 16.81 -0.62 -10.44
C ASN A 137 16.27 0.70 -9.84
N ARG A 138 15.00 0.67 -9.43
CA ARG A 138 14.32 1.80 -8.76
C ARG A 138 14.32 1.60 -7.24
N PRO A 139 14.54 2.66 -6.46
CA PRO A 139 14.42 2.59 -5.01
C PRO A 139 12.94 2.59 -4.59
N SER A 140 12.60 1.86 -3.52
CA SER A 140 11.44 2.22 -2.70
C SER A 140 11.74 3.52 -1.93
N GLY A 141 10.72 4.27 -1.53
CA GLY A 141 10.87 5.50 -0.77
C GLY A 141 11.32 5.24 0.67
N TRP A 142 10.42 4.64 1.45
CA TRP A 142 10.51 4.51 2.90
C TRP A 142 10.22 3.07 3.33
N LEU A 143 11.17 2.46 4.04
CA LEU A 143 11.03 1.11 4.59
C LEU A 143 11.07 1.15 6.12
N PHE A 144 10.00 0.70 6.75
CA PHE A 144 9.90 0.41 8.18
C PHE A 144 9.98 -1.08 8.39
N LYS A 145 11.20 -1.56 8.67
CA LYS A 145 11.47 -2.98 8.88
C LYS A 145 11.59 -3.28 10.37
N ASN A 146 10.78 -4.21 10.87
CA ASN A 146 10.82 -4.67 12.27
C ASN A 146 10.64 -3.55 13.32
N VAL A 147 9.83 -2.54 13.01
CA VAL A 147 9.49 -1.46 13.95
C VAL A 147 8.26 -1.88 14.76
N THR A 148 8.31 -1.67 16.07
CA THR A 148 7.17 -1.90 16.97
C THR A 148 6.69 -0.58 17.55
N ASN A 149 5.37 -0.37 17.64
CA ASN A 149 4.78 0.88 18.12
C ASN A 149 5.25 2.07 17.27
N GLY A 150 5.03 2.01 15.95
CA GLY A 150 5.47 3.07 15.04
C GLY A 150 4.34 4.02 14.66
N ILE A 151 4.69 5.26 14.35
CA ILE A 151 3.78 6.27 13.83
C ILE A 151 4.35 6.83 12.53
N ILE A 152 3.53 6.93 11.48
CA ILE A 152 3.85 7.65 10.24
C ILE A 152 2.72 8.65 10.00
N ARG A 153 3.02 9.95 10.08
CA ARG A 153 1.97 10.95 9.93
C ARG A 153 2.38 12.22 9.23
N ASP A 154 1.39 12.87 8.62
CA ASP A 154 1.53 14.19 8.02
C ASP A 154 2.63 14.26 6.93
N MET A 155 3.00 13.11 6.35
CA MET A 155 4.02 13.03 5.30
C MET A 155 3.45 13.49 3.95
N LYS A 156 4.27 14.16 3.15
CA LYS A 156 3.90 14.58 1.80
C LYS A 156 4.95 14.12 0.80
N ILE A 157 4.58 13.19 -0.08
CA ILE A 157 5.46 12.62 -1.09
C ILE A 157 5.06 13.14 -2.46
N TYR A 158 6.02 13.71 -3.20
CA TYR A 158 5.82 14.25 -4.53
C TYR A 158 6.66 13.49 -5.54
N LYS A 159 6.03 13.08 -6.64
CA LYS A 159 6.66 12.35 -7.75
C LYS A 159 7.62 11.24 -7.28
N PRO A 160 7.15 10.25 -6.50
CA PRO A 160 7.99 9.13 -6.10
C PRO A 160 8.47 8.32 -7.31
N ILE A 161 9.67 7.72 -7.23
CA ILE A 161 10.23 6.94 -8.34
C ILE A 161 9.46 5.60 -8.54
N ALA A 162 9.07 4.98 -7.43
CA ALA A 162 8.35 3.71 -7.35
C ALA A 162 7.59 3.62 -6.00
N TRP A 163 7.60 2.47 -5.32
CA TRP A 163 6.93 2.23 -4.04
C TRP A 163 7.22 3.31 -2.99
N ASN A 164 6.23 3.71 -2.22
CA ASN A 164 6.37 4.76 -1.20
C ASN A 164 6.69 4.20 0.18
N PHE A 165 5.72 3.64 0.91
CA PHE A 165 5.92 3.18 2.29
C PHE A 165 5.74 1.66 2.43
N GLY A 166 6.74 0.97 2.98
CA GLY A 166 6.63 -0.45 3.34
C GLY A 166 6.85 -0.74 4.82
N THR A 167 6.04 -1.62 5.41
CA THR A 167 6.04 -1.93 6.86
C THR A 167 6.35 -3.40 7.16
N ILE A 168 7.42 -3.93 6.58
CA ILE A 168 7.77 -5.35 6.64
C ILE A 168 8.17 -5.78 8.05
N GLY A 169 7.51 -6.80 8.60
CA GLY A 169 7.79 -7.36 9.93
C GLY A 169 7.53 -6.39 11.09
N SER A 170 6.92 -5.24 10.80
CA SER A 170 6.57 -4.24 11.81
C SER A 170 5.27 -4.61 12.53
N SER A 171 5.05 -4.04 13.73
CA SER A 171 3.82 -4.27 14.49
C SER A 171 3.34 -3.04 15.23
N ASN A 172 2.02 -2.95 15.44
CA ASN A 172 1.37 -1.82 16.12
C ASN A 172 1.75 -0.48 15.45
N MET A 173 1.41 -0.33 14.18
CA MET A 173 1.72 0.87 13.38
C MET A 173 0.45 1.72 13.19
N HIS A 174 0.56 3.03 13.44
CA HIS A 174 -0.50 3.99 13.14
C HIS A 174 -0.04 4.96 12.05
N ILE A 175 -0.73 4.96 10.91
CA ILE A 175 -0.27 5.58 9.66
C ILE A 175 -1.38 6.49 9.13
N PHE A 176 -1.25 7.80 9.29
CA PHE A 176 -2.37 8.69 9.04
C PHE A 176 -2.03 10.09 8.51
N ASN A 177 -3.00 10.73 7.86
CA ASN A 177 -2.88 12.09 7.29
C ASN A 177 -1.73 12.25 6.28
N ASN A 178 -1.36 11.18 5.56
CA ASN A 178 -0.29 11.26 4.57
C ASN A 178 -0.84 11.59 3.19
N ILE A 179 -0.05 12.32 2.39
CA ILE A 179 -0.34 12.69 1.02
C ILE A 179 0.73 12.09 0.11
N ILE A 180 0.32 11.37 -0.93
CA ILE A 180 1.20 10.82 -1.98
C ILE A 180 0.68 11.30 -3.33
N LEU A 181 1.53 11.98 -4.09
CA LEU A 181 1.20 12.53 -5.41
C LEU A 181 2.17 12.01 -6.48
N ALA A 182 1.84 10.87 -7.05
CA ALA A 182 2.44 10.33 -8.27
C ALA A 182 1.57 10.67 -9.49
N ASN A 183 1.39 11.97 -9.75
CA ASN A 183 0.67 12.44 -10.94
C ASN A 183 1.67 12.77 -12.05
N SER A 184 1.52 12.15 -13.22
CA SER A 184 2.33 12.45 -14.40
C SER A 184 1.91 13.76 -15.04
N GLU A 185 2.87 14.59 -15.43
CA GLU A 185 2.66 15.81 -16.23
C GLU A 185 2.67 15.53 -17.75
N SER A 186 2.95 14.29 -18.14
CA SER A 186 2.96 13.81 -19.52
C SER A 186 1.99 12.64 -19.69
N ALA A 187 1.94 12.05 -20.89
CA ALA A 187 1.19 10.81 -21.14
C ALA A 187 1.80 9.55 -20.49
N SER A 188 2.92 9.69 -19.77
CA SER A 188 3.58 8.57 -19.09
C SER A 188 2.77 8.04 -17.90
N PHE A 189 2.99 6.78 -17.56
CA PHE A 189 2.35 6.13 -16.43
C PHE A 189 3.33 5.94 -15.25
N PRO A 190 2.94 6.29 -14.02
CA PRO A 190 3.79 6.15 -12.84
C PRO A 190 3.81 4.71 -12.31
N PHE A 191 4.45 3.80 -13.05
CA PHE A 191 4.52 2.37 -12.74
C PHE A 191 4.97 2.08 -11.30
N ASN A 192 4.30 1.15 -10.61
CA ASN A 192 4.68 0.63 -9.29
C ASN A 192 4.90 1.71 -8.23
N THR A 193 4.07 2.76 -8.24
CA THR A 193 4.10 3.83 -7.26
C THR A 193 3.19 3.54 -6.06
N ASP A 194 3.17 2.30 -5.58
CA ASP A 194 2.30 1.85 -4.49
C ASP A 194 2.36 2.82 -3.29
N GLY A 195 1.20 3.15 -2.73
CA GLY A 195 1.11 4.07 -1.60
C GLY A 195 1.70 3.45 -0.33
N PHE A 196 1.08 2.37 0.13
CA PHE A 196 1.50 1.65 1.33
C PHE A 196 1.55 0.15 1.09
N SER A 197 2.44 -0.55 1.79
CA SER A 197 2.41 -2.01 1.87
C SER A 197 2.42 -2.47 3.32
N ALA A 198 1.53 -3.41 3.64
CA ALA A 198 1.35 -4.01 4.95
C ALA A 198 1.92 -5.43 4.97
N GLY A 199 3.03 -5.64 5.68
CA GLY A 199 3.70 -6.93 5.82
C GLY A 199 3.99 -7.30 7.28
N GLY A 200 3.06 -7.05 8.19
CA GLY A 200 3.20 -7.24 9.64
C GLY A 200 1.86 -7.15 10.37
N THR A 201 1.84 -6.92 11.69
CA THR A 201 0.61 -7.06 12.49
C THR A 201 0.11 -5.78 13.13
N ASP A 202 -1.21 -5.68 13.32
CA ASP A 202 -1.84 -4.58 14.08
C ASP A 202 -1.56 -3.22 13.45
N PHE A 203 -2.05 -3.02 12.23
CA PHE A 203 -1.87 -1.79 11.48
C PHE A 203 -3.17 -1.01 11.37
N LEU A 204 -3.10 0.29 11.61
CA LEU A 204 -4.18 1.23 11.40
C LEU A 204 -3.74 2.32 10.42
N PHE A 205 -4.38 2.36 9.25
CA PHE A 205 -4.21 3.38 8.24
C PHE A 205 -5.46 4.27 8.20
N GLU A 206 -5.31 5.58 8.35
CA GLU A 206 -6.45 6.53 8.43
C GLU A 206 -6.20 7.82 7.66
N ASN A 207 -7.22 8.38 7.01
CA ASN A 207 -7.17 9.72 6.43
C ASN A 207 -5.99 9.94 5.44
N ASN A 208 -5.62 8.91 4.69
CA ASN A 208 -4.55 9.02 3.71
C ASN A 208 -5.12 9.46 2.35
N HIS A 209 -4.39 10.31 1.63
CA HIS A 209 -4.72 10.78 0.30
C HIS A 209 -3.66 10.29 -0.69
N VAL A 210 -4.01 9.34 -1.53
CA VAL A 210 -3.08 8.67 -2.44
C VAL A 210 -3.52 8.87 -3.88
N VAL A 211 -2.69 9.57 -4.66
CA VAL A 211 -2.78 9.63 -6.11
C VAL A 211 -1.55 8.92 -6.66
N ASN A 212 -1.74 7.78 -7.33
CA ASN A 212 -0.64 6.97 -7.83
C ASN A 212 -1.02 6.12 -9.06
N GLY A 213 -0.10 5.26 -9.49
CA GLY A 213 -0.29 4.31 -10.59
C GLY A 213 -0.13 2.84 -10.18
N ASP A 214 -0.30 2.52 -8.90
CA ASP A 214 -0.36 1.12 -8.44
C ASP A 214 -1.17 1.02 -7.15
N ASP A 215 -1.04 -0.04 -6.35
CA ASP A 215 -1.86 -0.27 -5.15
C ASP A 215 -1.89 0.94 -4.20
N CYS A 216 -3.09 1.31 -3.73
CA CYS A 216 -3.24 2.32 -2.69
C CYS A 216 -2.73 1.75 -1.34
N LEU A 217 -3.18 0.53 -1.03
CA LEU A 217 -2.60 -0.35 -0.02
C LEU A 217 -2.44 -1.76 -0.61
N ALA A 218 -1.24 -2.32 -0.49
CA ALA A 218 -0.97 -3.73 -0.76
C ALA A 218 -0.75 -4.51 0.54
N VAL A 219 -1.66 -5.43 0.86
CA VAL A 219 -1.57 -6.29 2.05
C VAL A 219 -0.91 -7.61 1.67
N GLY A 220 0.32 -7.80 2.15
CA GLY A 220 1.17 -8.94 1.80
C GLY A 220 1.14 -10.07 2.83
N SER A 221 1.88 -11.14 2.52
CA SER A 221 2.02 -12.32 3.40
C SER A 221 2.53 -11.94 4.79
N GLY A 222 1.96 -12.56 5.82
CA GLY A 222 2.29 -12.32 7.22
C GLY A 222 1.45 -11.19 7.85
N ALA A 223 0.62 -10.50 7.06
CA ALA A 223 -0.22 -9.44 7.57
C ALA A 223 -1.39 -9.95 8.42
N LYS A 224 -1.59 -9.35 9.60
CA LYS A 224 -2.72 -9.68 10.49
C LYS A 224 -3.26 -8.44 11.19
N ASN A 225 -4.58 -8.33 11.32
CA ASN A 225 -5.24 -7.19 11.98
C ASN A 225 -4.86 -5.86 11.30
N VAL A 226 -5.28 -5.70 10.05
CA VAL A 226 -5.01 -4.49 9.26
C VAL A 226 -6.32 -3.74 9.06
N THR A 227 -6.36 -2.46 9.42
CA THR A 227 -7.49 -1.57 9.15
C THR A 227 -7.05 -0.42 8.27
N TRP A 228 -7.78 -0.15 7.20
CA TRP A 228 -7.65 1.02 6.34
C TRP A 228 -8.99 1.75 6.31
N ARG A 229 -9.00 3.04 6.66
CA ARG A 229 -10.24 3.81 6.66
C ARG A 229 -10.13 5.28 6.32
N ASP A 230 -11.29 5.85 5.99
CA ASP A 230 -11.53 7.29 5.84
C ASP A 230 -10.54 7.95 4.86
N SER A 231 -10.20 7.23 3.79
CA SER A 231 -9.11 7.58 2.89
C SER A 231 -9.57 7.79 1.45
N TYR A 232 -8.69 8.35 0.62
CA TYR A 232 -8.92 8.62 -0.78
C TYR A 232 -7.82 8.00 -1.64
N CYS A 233 -8.21 7.26 -2.68
CA CYS A 233 -7.31 6.63 -3.63
C CYS A 233 -7.69 7.03 -5.06
N GLU A 234 -6.73 7.53 -5.84
CA GLU A 234 -6.94 7.94 -7.23
C GLU A 234 -5.87 7.39 -8.17
N GLY A 235 -6.29 6.94 -9.36
CA GLY A 235 -5.39 6.36 -10.38
C GLY A 235 -4.81 4.99 -10.03
N SER A 236 -5.05 4.53 -8.80
CA SER A 236 -4.44 3.34 -8.18
C SER A 236 -4.90 2.01 -8.79
N HIS A 237 -4.23 0.92 -8.41
CA HIS A 237 -4.70 -0.45 -8.61
C HIS A 237 -5.58 -0.97 -7.45
N GLY A 238 -6.09 -0.05 -6.63
CA GLY A 238 -7.09 -0.33 -5.62
C GLY A 238 -6.54 -0.69 -4.24
N LEU A 239 -7.45 -1.19 -3.40
CA LEU A 239 -7.14 -1.75 -2.09
C LEU A 239 -6.97 -3.27 -2.24
N SER A 240 -5.71 -3.70 -2.21
CA SER A 240 -5.31 -5.03 -2.65
C SER A 240 -4.85 -5.91 -1.51
N VAL A 241 -5.34 -7.15 -1.50
CA VAL A 241 -4.74 -8.26 -0.73
C VAL A 241 -3.98 -9.16 -1.69
N GLY A 242 -2.69 -9.37 -1.40
CA GLY A 242 -1.74 -10.13 -2.20
C GLY A 242 -0.76 -9.27 -3.00
N SER A 243 -0.01 -9.83 -3.95
CA SER A 243 -0.17 -11.21 -4.44
C SER A 243 0.28 -12.27 -3.43
N LEU A 244 -0.53 -13.30 -3.20
CA LEU A 244 -0.20 -14.39 -2.28
C LEU A 244 0.24 -15.66 -3.01
N GLY A 245 1.22 -16.36 -2.46
CA GLY A 245 1.57 -17.72 -2.89
C GLY A 245 2.51 -17.82 -4.09
N ALA A 246 3.24 -16.76 -4.42
CA ALA A 246 4.20 -16.75 -5.53
C ALA A 246 5.13 -17.97 -5.50
N GLY A 247 5.31 -18.64 -6.64
CA GLY A 247 6.16 -19.83 -6.74
C GLY A 247 5.74 -21.00 -5.83
N GLY A 248 4.45 -21.09 -5.48
CA GLY A 248 3.92 -22.12 -4.60
C GLY A 248 4.26 -21.93 -3.12
N GLN A 249 4.77 -20.76 -2.71
CA GLN A 249 5.06 -20.50 -1.31
C GLN A 249 3.78 -20.44 -0.46
N VAL A 250 3.90 -20.71 0.83
CA VAL A 250 2.80 -20.52 1.78
C VAL A 250 2.72 -19.04 2.12
N ALA A 251 1.56 -18.43 1.85
CA ALA A 251 1.32 -17.03 2.19
C ALA A 251 -0.04 -16.88 2.87
N SER A 252 -0.09 -16.11 3.95
CA SER A 252 -1.31 -15.94 4.74
C SER A 252 -1.57 -14.50 5.11
N VAL A 253 -2.85 -14.13 5.11
CA VAL A 253 -3.38 -12.83 5.55
C VAL A 253 -4.64 -13.07 6.37
N GLU A 254 -4.80 -12.38 7.49
CA GLU A 254 -5.95 -12.58 8.39
C GLU A 254 -6.47 -11.26 8.96
N ASN A 255 -7.79 -11.11 9.07
CA ASN A 255 -8.45 -9.98 9.73
C ASN A 255 -8.06 -8.63 9.10
N VAL A 256 -8.58 -8.37 7.90
CA VAL A 256 -8.35 -7.11 7.19
C VAL A 256 -9.68 -6.40 7.00
N LEU A 257 -9.72 -5.12 7.37
CA LEU A 257 -10.86 -4.24 7.17
C LEU A 257 -10.46 -3.04 6.34
N PHE A 258 -11.10 -2.87 5.20
CA PHE A 258 -11.09 -1.66 4.41
C PHE A 258 -12.45 -0.99 4.55
N GLU A 259 -12.52 0.23 5.07
CA GLU A 259 -13.79 0.93 5.24
C GLU A 259 -13.76 2.40 4.79
N ASN A 260 -14.93 2.94 4.43
CA ASN A 260 -15.13 4.38 4.18
C ASN A 260 -14.07 4.99 3.24
N THR A 261 -13.90 4.42 2.04
CA THR A 261 -12.88 4.87 1.09
C THR A 261 -13.51 5.31 -0.23
N ILE A 262 -13.00 6.41 -0.78
CA ILE A 262 -13.31 6.85 -2.14
C ILE A 262 -12.22 6.33 -3.09
N MET A 263 -12.66 5.60 -4.11
CA MET A 263 -11.82 5.04 -5.18
C MET A 263 -12.14 5.78 -6.47
N ASN A 264 -11.26 6.67 -6.92
CA ASN A 264 -11.49 7.52 -8.10
C ASN A 264 -10.56 7.13 -9.26
N ARG A 265 -11.11 6.80 -10.43
CA ARG A 265 -10.35 6.43 -11.63
C ARG A 265 -9.30 5.35 -11.36
N THR A 266 -9.61 4.41 -10.47
CA THR A 266 -8.74 3.28 -10.15
C THR A 266 -9.04 2.11 -11.08
N LEU A 267 -8.06 1.22 -11.28
CA LEU A 267 -8.29 -0.01 -12.04
C LEU A 267 -9.27 -0.92 -11.28
N TYR A 268 -9.04 -1.06 -9.96
CA TYR A 268 -9.87 -1.82 -9.04
C TYR A 268 -10.29 -0.95 -7.86
N ALA A 269 -11.46 -1.20 -7.27
CA ALA A 269 -11.77 -0.66 -5.95
C ALA A 269 -11.30 -1.65 -4.86
N ALA A 270 -11.83 -2.86 -4.88
CA ALA A 270 -11.41 -3.96 -4.02
C ALA A 270 -10.76 -5.07 -4.85
N ARG A 271 -9.55 -5.49 -4.44
CA ARG A 271 -8.81 -6.54 -5.14
C ARG A 271 -8.27 -7.61 -4.19
N PHE A 272 -8.48 -8.87 -4.58
CA PHE A 272 -7.71 -9.99 -4.08
C PHE A 272 -6.96 -10.66 -5.23
N LYS A 273 -5.68 -10.96 -5.01
CA LYS A 273 -4.81 -11.64 -5.98
C LYS A 273 -3.99 -12.75 -5.30
N SER A 274 -4.12 -13.99 -5.77
CA SER A 274 -3.16 -15.06 -5.48
C SER A 274 -2.66 -15.72 -6.75
N TRP A 275 -1.44 -16.24 -6.68
CA TRP A 275 -0.80 -16.95 -7.78
C TRP A 275 -1.40 -18.34 -7.95
N THR A 276 -1.53 -18.79 -9.20
CA THR A 276 -1.86 -20.17 -9.54
C THR A 276 -0.86 -21.13 -8.90
N GLY A 277 -1.34 -22.20 -8.27
CA GLY A 277 -0.52 -23.15 -7.53
C GLY A 277 -0.06 -22.63 -6.16
N GLY A 278 -0.56 -21.47 -5.72
CA GLY A 278 -0.23 -20.86 -4.43
C GLY A 278 -0.68 -21.68 -3.23
N ASN A 279 -0.09 -21.43 -2.06
CA ASN A 279 -0.47 -22.09 -0.81
C ASN A 279 -0.78 -21.07 0.29
N GLY A 280 -1.35 -21.53 1.40
CA GLY A 280 -1.73 -20.70 2.55
C GLY A 280 -3.19 -20.24 2.50
N ALA A 281 -3.52 -19.14 3.19
CA ALA A 281 -4.91 -18.70 3.31
C ALA A 281 -5.09 -17.19 3.52
N ALA A 282 -6.15 -16.65 2.94
CA ALA A 282 -6.64 -15.31 3.20
C ALA A 282 -8.00 -15.41 3.90
N ILE A 283 -8.09 -14.95 5.14
CA ILE A 283 -9.23 -15.22 6.03
C ILE A 283 -9.76 -13.93 6.66
N ASN A 284 -11.09 -13.78 6.68
CA ASN A 284 -11.78 -12.67 7.34
C ASN A 284 -11.33 -11.31 6.79
N ILE A 285 -11.73 -11.04 5.54
CA ILE A 285 -11.38 -9.80 4.85
C ILE A 285 -12.67 -9.08 4.45
N THR A 286 -12.79 -7.83 4.86
CA THR A 286 -13.96 -7.01 4.59
C THR A 286 -13.57 -5.74 3.85
N TRP A 287 -14.26 -5.45 2.75
CA TRP A 287 -14.34 -4.11 2.18
C TRP A 287 -15.75 -3.58 2.41
N LYS A 288 -15.86 -2.38 3.00
CA LYS A 288 -17.15 -1.82 3.41
C LYS A 288 -17.24 -0.33 3.11
N ASN A 289 -18.43 0.15 2.71
CA ASN A 289 -18.68 1.58 2.46
C ASN A 289 -17.67 2.16 1.45
N ILE A 290 -17.59 1.54 0.28
CA ILE A 290 -16.67 1.94 -0.78
C ILE A 290 -17.44 2.73 -1.82
N THR A 291 -17.06 4.00 -2.00
CA THR A 291 -17.55 4.81 -3.11
C THR A 291 -16.57 4.71 -4.26
N PHE A 292 -17.02 4.30 -5.44
CA PHE A 292 -16.15 4.20 -6.62
C PHE A 292 -16.61 5.12 -7.76
N ILE A 293 -15.68 5.84 -8.38
CA ILE A 293 -15.94 6.83 -9.42
C ILE A 293 -15.06 6.46 -10.60
N ASP A 294 -15.65 6.20 -11.77
CA ASP A 294 -14.94 5.84 -13.00
C ASP A 294 -13.95 4.68 -12.84
N VAL A 295 -14.33 3.66 -12.07
CA VAL A 295 -13.50 2.47 -11.81
C VAL A 295 -13.77 1.38 -12.84
N MET A 296 -12.74 0.72 -13.37
CA MET A 296 -12.94 -0.31 -14.41
C MET A 296 -13.50 -1.61 -13.85
N LEU A 297 -12.92 -2.12 -12.75
CA LEU A 297 -13.24 -3.43 -12.19
C LEU A 297 -13.48 -3.29 -10.67
N PRO A 298 -14.69 -2.88 -10.21
CA PRO A 298 -14.91 -2.49 -8.81
C PRO A 298 -14.56 -3.59 -7.80
N ILE A 299 -15.06 -4.81 -7.98
CA ILE A 299 -14.73 -5.96 -7.13
C ILE A 299 -14.05 -7.03 -7.98
N PHE A 300 -12.77 -7.31 -7.69
CA PHE A 300 -11.98 -8.28 -8.42
C PHE A 300 -11.29 -9.28 -7.50
N VAL A 301 -11.65 -10.55 -7.62
CA VAL A 301 -11.03 -11.65 -6.86
C VAL A 301 -10.48 -12.65 -7.86
N THR A 302 -9.16 -12.79 -7.91
CA THR A 302 -8.50 -13.78 -8.77
C THR A 302 -7.56 -14.66 -7.97
N GLN A 303 -7.59 -15.96 -8.30
CA GLN A 303 -6.58 -16.94 -7.88
C GLN A 303 -5.64 -17.33 -9.02
N ASN A 304 -5.77 -16.69 -10.18
CA ASN A 304 -5.00 -16.95 -11.38
C ASN A 304 -4.03 -15.79 -11.68
N TYR A 305 -3.54 -15.11 -10.64
CA TYR A 305 -2.70 -13.93 -10.78
C TYR A 305 -1.36 -14.25 -11.40
N GLN A 306 -0.89 -13.36 -12.27
CA GLN A 306 0.46 -13.32 -12.78
C GLN A 306 0.99 -11.91 -12.88
N ASP A 307 2.31 -11.81 -12.78
CA ASP A 307 3.02 -10.58 -13.05
C ASP A 307 3.02 -10.26 -14.54
N GLN A 308 3.02 -8.97 -14.88
CA GLN A 308 2.99 -8.46 -16.26
C GLN A 308 4.19 -8.98 -17.08
N SER A 309 5.29 -9.29 -16.40
CA SER A 309 6.54 -9.81 -16.98
C SER A 309 6.61 -11.35 -17.03
N GLY A 310 5.61 -12.06 -16.51
CA GLY A 310 5.68 -13.48 -16.12
C GLY A 310 5.60 -14.52 -17.24
N GLY A 311 5.37 -14.12 -18.49
CA GLY A 311 5.19 -15.06 -19.61
C GLY A 311 3.79 -15.70 -19.62
N PRO A 312 3.59 -16.83 -20.35
CA PRO A 312 2.28 -17.46 -20.47
C PRO A 312 1.79 -18.07 -19.16
N TYR A 313 0.46 -18.10 -18.98
CA TYR A 313 -0.18 -18.69 -17.80
C TYR A 313 0.39 -20.07 -17.47
N PRO A 314 0.91 -20.29 -16.24
CA PRO A 314 1.48 -21.57 -15.89
C PRO A 314 0.37 -22.62 -15.98
N SER A 315 0.61 -23.67 -16.77
CA SER A 315 -0.17 -24.89 -16.68
C SER A 315 0.22 -25.59 -15.37
N SER A 316 -0.31 -25.11 -14.26
CA SER A 316 -0.09 -25.77 -12.97
C SER A 316 -0.85 -27.09 -12.97
N SER A 317 -0.13 -28.19 -12.73
CA SER A 317 -0.72 -29.47 -12.32
C SER A 317 -0.95 -29.55 -10.82
N SER A 318 -0.63 -28.49 -10.07
CA SER A 318 -0.92 -28.39 -8.64
C SER A 318 -2.43 -28.35 -8.43
N VAL A 319 -2.89 -29.13 -7.45
CA VAL A 319 -4.27 -29.05 -6.94
C VAL A 319 -4.40 -28.04 -5.80
N ASN A 320 -3.30 -27.41 -5.39
CA ASN A 320 -3.28 -26.47 -4.29
C ASN A 320 -3.39 -25.04 -4.80
N GLU A 321 -4.24 -24.27 -4.14
CA GLU A 321 -4.43 -22.84 -4.35
C GLU A 321 -4.61 -22.17 -3.00
N THR A 322 -4.26 -20.88 -2.88
CA THR A 322 -4.45 -20.11 -1.65
C THR A 322 -5.92 -20.15 -1.24
N ARG A 323 -6.22 -20.67 -0.04
CA ARG A 323 -7.60 -20.78 0.44
C ARG A 323 -8.16 -19.40 0.81
N ILE A 324 -9.39 -19.13 0.43
CA ILE A 324 -10.10 -17.88 0.74
C ILE A 324 -11.30 -18.20 1.62
N GLU A 325 -11.42 -17.50 2.75
CA GLU A 325 -12.54 -17.71 3.68
C GLU A 325 -13.05 -16.40 4.28
N ASN A 326 -14.38 -16.25 4.37
CA ASN A 326 -15.04 -15.15 5.07
C ASN A 326 -14.69 -13.79 4.47
N PHE A 327 -14.98 -13.63 3.17
CA PHE A 327 -14.82 -12.35 2.49
C PHE A 327 -16.16 -11.63 2.43
N LEU A 328 -16.18 -10.36 2.81
CA LEU A 328 -17.37 -9.52 2.74
C LEU A 328 -17.07 -8.27 1.92
N PHE A 329 -17.88 -8.03 0.90
CA PHE A 329 -17.94 -6.77 0.18
C PHE A 329 -19.30 -6.16 0.49
N ASP A 330 -19.37 -5.04 1.21
CA ASP A 330 -20.64 -4.47 1.68
C ASP A 330 -20.73 -2.98 1.37
N ASN A 331 -21.87 -2.55 0.83
CA ASN A 331 -22.16 -1.15 0.54
C ASN A 331 -21.13 -0.53 -0.42
N PHE A 332 -21.13 -1.02 -1.65
CA PHE A 332 -20.36 -0.48 -2.77
C PHE A 332 -21.27 0.36 -3.64
N VAL A 333 -20.96 1.64 -3.83
CA VAL A 333 -21.81 2.56 -4.58
C VAL A 333 -20.95 3.33 -5.58
N GLY A 334 -21.32 3.33 -6.86
CA GLY A 334 -20.47 3.99 -7.83
C GLY A 334 -20.74 3.78 -9.31
N VAL A 335 -19.78 4.27 -10.10
CA VAL A 335 -19.81 4.26 -11.55
C VAL A 335 -18.65 3.46 -12.12
N ILE A 336 -18.97 2.51 -13.01
CA ILE A 336 -18.03 1.67 -13.75
C ILE A 336 -17.61 2.40 -15.02
N ASN A 337 -16.30 2.53 -15.24
CA ASN A 337 -15.77 3.03 -16.50
C ASN A 337 -15.76 1.94 -17.56
N ASP A 338 -16.85 1.84 -18.32
CA ASP A 338 -17.01 0.91 -19.44
C ASP A 338 -16.77 1.58 -20.81
N THR A 339 -15.98 2.66 -20.84
CA THR A 339 -15.66 3.38 -22.06
C THR A 339 -15.03 2.43 -23.10
N PRO A 340 -15.64 2.24 -24.28
CA PRO A 340 -15.13 1.30 -25.27
C PRO A 340 -13.70 1.63 -25.70
N GLY A 341 -12.80 0.65 -25.60
CA GLY A 341 -11.40 0.80 -25.97
C GLY A 341 -10.54 1.57 -24.96
N TYR A 342 -11.09 1.96 -23.79
CA TYR A 342 -10.28 2.50 -22.71
C TYR A 342 -9.31 1.44 -22.19
N VAL A 343 -8.05 1.86 -22.06
CA VAL A 343 -6.95 1.06 -21.55
C VAL A 343 -6.28 1.88 -20.45
N GLU A 344 -6.12 1.28 -19.29
CA GLU A 344 -5.45 1.89 -18.15
C GLU A 344 -3.93 1.93 -18.42
N GLY A 345 -3.26 2.97 -17.94
CA GLY A 345 -1.89 3.31 -18.33
C GLY A 345 -0.82 2.28 -17.99
N SER A 346 -1.08 1.35 -17.05
CA SER A 346 -0.18 0.25 -16.75
C SER A 346 -0.18 -0.87 -17.80
N CYS A 347 -1.10 -0.85 -18.77
CA CYS A 347 -1.16 -1.87 -19.83
C CYS A 347 -0.01 -1.73 -20.84
N ILE A 348 1.01 -2.58 -20.70
CA ILE A 348 2.17 -2.65 -21.60
C ILE A 348 2.26 -3.96 -22.40
N THR A 349 1.22 -4.80 -22.33
CA THR A 349 1.11 -6.09 -23.02
C THR A 349 -0.17 -6.14 -23.86
N ASP A 350 -0.22 -7.03 -24.85
CA ASP A 350 -1.44 -7.34 -25.62
C ASP A 350 -1.72 -8.85 -25.57
N PRO A 351 -2.79 -9.31 -24.88
CA PRO A 351 -3.73 -8.50 -24.10
C PRO A 351 -3.10 -7.89 -22.84
N CYS A 352 -3.74 -6.88 -22.25
CA CYS A 352 -3.29 -6.27 -20.99
C CYS A 352 -3.16 -7.31 -19.87
N TRP A 353 -2.25 -7.10 -18.91
CA TRP A 353 -2.04 -8.02 -17.78
C TRP A 353 -3.27 -8.24 -16.90
N TYR A 354 -4.19 -7.26 -16.85
CA TYR A 354 -5.48 -7.36 -16.16
C TYR A 354 -6.60 -7.95 -17.02
N HIS A 355 -6.30 -8.46 -18.22
CA HIS A 355 -7.28 -9.05 -19.12
C HIS A 355 -7.92 -10.30 -18.50
N VAL A 356 -9.25 -10.34 -18.52
CA VAL A 356 -10.04 -11.50 -18.13
C VAL A 356 -10.82 -11.98 -19.34
N SER A 357 -10.65 -13.26 -19.69
CA SER A 357 -11.34 -13.86 -20.84
C SER A 357 -12.86 -13.77 -20.67
N GLY A 358 -13.54 -13.17 -21.63
CA GLY A 358 -15.01 -13.01 -21.63
C GLY A 358 -15.53 -11.77 -20.89
N ALA A 359 -14.67 -11.04 -20.16
CA ALA A 359 -15.08 -9.78 -19.54
C ALA A 359 -15.45 -8.72 -20.59
N THR A 360 -16.47 -7.93 -20.30
CA THR A 360 -17.04 -6.93 -21.21
C THR A 360 -16.71 -5.49 -20.81
N GLY A 361 -16.02 -5.30 -19.68
CA GLY A 361 -15.73 -4.01 -19.06
C GLY A 361 -16.91 -3.43 -18.27
N LYS A 362 -17.97 -4.22 -18.05
CA LYS A 362 -19.21 -3.79 -17.37
C LYS A 362 -19.41 -4.52 -16.04
N GLU A 363 -18.47 -5.37 -15.69
CA GLU A 363 -18.57 -6.25 -14.54
C GLU A 363 -18.42 -5.43 -13.25
N GLY A 364 -19.48 -5.38 -12.44
CA GLY A 364 -19.39 -4.83 -11.08
C GLY A 364 -18.63 -5.77 -10.14
N VAL A 365 -18.58 -7.06 -10.49
CA VAL A 365 -17.88 -8.11 -9.76
C VAL A 365 -17.34 -9.18 -10.71
N ILE A 366 -16.09 -9.58 -10.50
CA ILE A 366 -15.48 -10.75 -11.13
C ILE A 366 -14.89 -11.65 -10.05
N PHE A 367 -15.39 -12.88 -9.98
CA PHE A 367 -14.86 -13.97 -9.16
C PHE A 367 -14.20 -15.03 -10.05
N ASP A 368 -12.90 -14.90 -10.22
CA ASP A 368 -12.01 -15.84 -10.91
C ASP A 368 -11.38 -16.80 -9.90
N LEU A 369 -12.14 -17.85 -9.56
CA LEU A 369 -11.88 -18.76 -8.46
C LEU A 369 -11.62 -20.19 -8.95
N TYR A 370 -10.81 -20.93 -8.22
CA TYR A 370 -10.65 -22.38 -8.40
C TYR A 370 -11.70 -23.17 -7.58
N PRO A 371 -12.07 -24.40 -7.98
CA PRO A 371 -12.98 -25.21 -7.20
C PRO A 371 -12.44 -25.57 -5.81
N LYS A 372 -13.32 -25.48 -4.79
CA LYS A 372 -13.05 -25.89 -3.39
C LYS A 372 -12.03 -25.03 -2.64
N THR A 373 -11.71 -23.85 -3.14
CA THR A 373 -10.72 -22.96 -2.52
C THR A 373 -11.35 -21.77 -1.79
N ALA A 374 -12.60 -21.44 -2.13
CA ALA A 374 -13.34 -20.31 -1.60
C ALA A 374 -14.51 -20.78 -0.72
N THR A 375 -14.74 -20.10 0.41
CA THR A 375 -15.90 -20.36 1.26
C THR A 375 -16.38 -19.06 1.93
N ASN A 376 -17.70 -18.84 1.93
CA ASN A 376 -18.31 -17.68 2.57
C ASN A 376 -17.76 -16.35 2.04
N ILE A 377 -17.75 -16.22 0.71
CA ILE A 377 -17.49 -14.94 0.03
C ILE A 377 -18.85 -14.35 -0.36
N VAL A 378 -19.14 -13.12 0.05
CA VAL A 378 -20.45 -12.49 -0.14
C VAL A 378 -20.30 -11.03 -0.56
N VAL A 379 -21.05 -10.62 -1.59
CA VAL A 379 -21.26 -9.24 -2.00
C VAL A 379 -22.64 -8.78 -1.55
N LYS A 380 -22.71 -7.68 -0.81
CA LYS A 380 -23.95 -7.07 -0.31
C LYS A 380 -24.03 -5.62 -0.72
N ASN A 381 -25.24 -5.16 -1.02
CA ASN A 381 -25.53 -3.75 -1.27
C ASN A 381 -24.62 -3.14 -2.35
N LEU A 382 -24.43 -3.85 -3.47
CA LEU A 382 -23.73 -3.30 -4.64
C LEU A 382 -24.72 -2.47 -5.48
N VAL A 383 -24.52 -1.15 -5.48
CA VAL A 383 -25.27 -0.18 -6.29
C VAL A 383 -24.33 0.42 -7.32
N ALA A 384 -24.25 -0.24 -8.48
CA ALA A 384 -23.37 0.15 -9.57
C ALA A 384 -24.15 0.62 -10.80
N HIS A 385 -23.57 1.57 -11.53
CA HIS A 385 -24.00 1.96 -12.87
C HIS A 385 -22.80 2.00 -13.80
N THR A 386 -22.98 1.74 -15.09
CA THR A 386 -21.92 1.95 -16.08
C THR A 386 -21.94 3.38 -16.62
N LEU A 387 -20.81 3.92 -17.05
CA LEU A 387 -20.72 5.23 -17.70
C LEU A 387 -21.61 5.31 -18.95
N SER A 388 -21.67 4.22 -19.72
CA SER A 388 -22.51 4.15 -20.93
C SER A 388 -24.00 4.00 -20.65
N GLY A 389 -24.40 3.67 -19.41
CA GLY A 389 -25.76 3.30 -19.05
C GLY A 389 -26.16 1.87 -19.42
N ALA A 390 -25.23 1.05 -19.93
CA ALA A 390 -25.41 -0.38 -20.12
C ALA A 390 -25.71 -1.11 -18.78
N PRO A 391 -26.44 -2.23 -18.82
CA PRO A 391 -26.63 -3.06 -17.63
C PRO A 391 -25.31 -3.52 -17.03
N VAL A 392 -25.20 -3.48 -15.71
CA VAL A 392 -24.05 -4.01 -14.96
C VAL A 392 -24.00 -5.53 -15.11
N ALA A 393 -22.80 -6.06 -15.31
CA ALA A 393 -22.54 -7.48 -15.42
C ALA A 393 -21.87 -8.06 -14.17
N ALA A 394 -21.82 -9.37 -14.11
CA ALA A 394 -21.06 -10.17 -13.16
C ALA A 394 -20.34 -11.30 -13.91
N MET A 395 -19.21 -11.74 -13.37
CA MET A 395 -18.54 -12.98 -13.79
C MET A 395 -18.31 -13.86 -12.59
N CYS A 396 -18.78 -15.10 -12.67
CA CYS A 396 -18.71 -16.05 -11.57
C CYS A 396 -19.02 -17.45 -12.07
N ASN A 397 -18.18 -18.42 -11.70
CA ASN A 397 -18.40 -19.82 -12.02
C ASN A 397 -19.05 -20.56 -10.83
N SER A 398 -20.31 -20.95 -10.95
CA SER A 398 -21.05 -21.61 -9.86
C SER A 398 -20.48 -22.97 -9.44
N SER A 399 -19.57 -23.56 -10.21
CA SER A 399 -18.88 -24.80 -9.81
C SER A 399 -17.72 -24.57 -8.84
N THR A 400 -17.28 -23.31 -8.65
CA THR A 400 -16.10 -22.99 -7.84
C THR A 400 -16.45 -22.53 -6.43
N ILE A 401 -17.69 -22.09 -6.22
CA ILE A 401 -18.24 -21.62 -4.94
C ILE A 401 -19.65 -22.15 -4.72
N SER A 402 -19.95 -22.58 -3.49
CA SER A 402 -21.20 -23.27 -3.16
C SER A 402 -22.16 -22.47 -2.27
N ASN A 403 -21.71 -21.37 -1.65
CA ASN A 403 -22.58 -20.47 -0.92
C ASN A 403 -23.28 -19.49 -1.86
N ASP A 404 -24.40 -18.92 -1.39
CA ASP A 404 -24.96 -17.72 -2.02
C ASP A 404 -23.96 -16.57 -1.87
N VAL A 405 -23.45 -16.06 -3.00
CA VAL A 405 -22.44 -15.00 -3.05
C VAL A 405 -23.06 -13.61 -3.02
N GLY A 406 -24.38 -13.50 -2.87
CA GLY A 406 -25.12 -12.24 -2.88
C GLY A 406 -25.59 -11.80 -4.27
N PHE A 407 -25.29 -12.59 -5.30
CA PHE A 407 -25.78 -12.42 -6.65
C PHE A 407 -25.86 -13.77 -7.37
N VAL A 408 -26.58 -13.82 -8.50
CA VAL A 408 -26.62 -15.01 -9.35
C VAL A 408 -25.21 -15.26 -9.92
N CYS A 409 -24.53 -16.28 -9.40
CA CYS A 409 -23.17 -16.63 -9.81
C CYS A 409 -23.16 -17.26 -11.22
N SER A 410 -23.10 -16.40 -12.23
CA SER A 410 -22.96 -16.75 -13.65
C SER A 410 -22.39 -15.55 -14.42
N ASP A 411 -21.77 -15.80 -15.56
CA ASP A 411 -21.38 -14.74 -16.48
C ASP A 411 -22.62 -14.11 -17.13
N GLY A 412 -22.78 -12.80 -17.02
CA GLY A 412 -23.92 -12.08 -17.58
C GLY A 412 -24.42 -10.94 -16.69
N PRO A 413 -25.71 -10.57 -16.77
CA PRO A 413 -26.26 -9.49 -15.96
C PRO A 413 -26.08 -9.72 -14.45
N TYR A 414 -25.68 -8.68 -13.71
CA TYR A 414 -25.66 -8.72 -12.25
C TYR A 414 -27.10 -8.72 -11.71
N VAL A 415 -27.44 -9.77 -10.97
CA VAL A 415 -28.77 -9.95 -10.35
C VAL A 415 -28.56 -10.28 -8.87
N PRO A 416 -28.90 -9.37 -7.94
CA PRO A 416 -28.80 -9.63 -6.50
C PRO A 416 -29.67 -10.82 -6.06
N THR A 417 -29.15 -11.60 -5.12
CA THR A 417 -29.92 -12.64 -4.40
C THR A 417 -30.34 -12.13 -3.03
N GLN A 418 -31.11 -12.91 -2.27
CA GLN A 418 -31.52 -12.54 -0.91
C GLN A 418 -30.32 -12.28 0.03
N ALA A 419 -29.18 -12.95 -0.18
CA ALA A 419 -27.98 -12.71 0.61
C ALA A 419 -27.30 -11.36 0.30
N GLY A 420 -27.54 -10.80 -0.89
CA GLY A 420 -26.93 -9.54 -1.35
C GLY A 420 -27.79 -8.30 -1.18
N LEU A 421 -29.05 -8.47 -0.75
CA LEU A 421 -30.00 -7.40 -0.44
C LEU A 421 -29.83 -6.82 0.97
#